data_AF-A0A7S7TE08-F1
#
_entry.id   AF-A0A7S7TE08-F1
#
_cell.length_a   1.000
_cell.length_b   1.000
_cell.length_c   1.000
_cell.angle_alpha   90.00
_cell.angle_beta   90.00
_cell.angle_gamma   90.00
#
_symmetry.space_group_name_H-M   'P 1'
#
loop_
_entity.id
_entity.type
_entity.pdbx_description
1 polymer ?
#
loop_
_entity_poly.entity_id
_entity_poly.type
_entity_poly.pdbx_seq_one_letter_code
_entity_poly.pdbx_strand_id
1 'polypeptide(L)' 'MTYKMIAERENETVRIERESTFIIIAKAKVWASEGWQVVITDKDGKSYPPEEFDKLLAA' A
#
# COMPACT_ATOMS: atom_id res chain seq x y z
N MET A 1 -9.37 -10.66 6.78
CA MET A 1 -9.30 -9.20 6.99
C MET A 1 -8.38 -8.65 5.91
N THR A 2 -8.78 -7.62 5.19
CA THR A 2 -8.09 -7.16 3.97
C THR A 2 -7.38 -5.83 4.20
N TYR A 3 -6.14 -5.76 3.72
CA TYR A 3 -5.44 -4.52 3.50
C TYR A 3 -5.89 -3.94 2.16
N LYS A 4 -5.96 -2.61 2.11
CA LYS A 4 -6.29 -1.87 0.89
C LYS A 4 -5.09 -1.03 0.49
N MET A 5 -4.94 -0.80 -0.80
CA MET A 5 -3.93 0.08 -1.34
C MET A 5 -4.57 0.96 -2.40
N ILE A 6 -4.28 2.26 -2.32
CA ILE A 6 -4.55 3.23 -3.38
C ILE A 6 -3.19 3.61 -3.96
N ALA A 7 -3.09 3.59 -5.29
CA ALA A 7 -1.93 4.08 -6.01
C ALA A 7 -2.38 5.03 -7.11
N GLU A 8 -1.76 6.21 -7.16
CA GLU A 8 -2.11 7.29 -8.06
C GLU A 8 -0.89 7.73 -8.87
N ARG A 9 -1.09 7.94 -10.17
CA ARG A 9 -0.09 8.50 -11.07
C ARG A 9 -0.80 9.21 -12.22
N GLU A 10 -0.48 10.48 -12.41
CA GLU A 10 -1.09 11.34 -13.45
C GLU A 10 -2.63 11.32 -13.36
N ASN A 11 -3.32 10.66 -14.29
CA ASN A 11 -4.78 10.53 -14.33
C ASN A 11 -5.27 9.10 -14.00
N GLU A 12 -4.38 8.23 -13.52
CA GLU A 12 -4.68 6.85 -13.17
C GLU A 12 -4.76 6.66 -11.66
N THR A 13 -5.84 6.02 -11.20
CA THR A 13 -5.99 5.57 -9.82
C THR A 13 -6.26 4.07 -9.82
N VAL A 14 -5.38 3.31 -9.17
CA VAL A 14 -5.56 1.86 -8.99
C VAL A 14 -5.85 1.55 -7.54
N ARG A 15 -6.89 0.74 -7.31
CA ARG A 15 -7.30 0.26 -5.98
C ARG A 15 -7.08 -1.24 -5.90
N ILE A 16 -6.40 -1.69 -4.85
CA ILE A 16 -6.05 -3.10 -4.65
C ILE A 16 -6.46 -3.51 -3.25
N GLU A 17 -7.08 -4.69 -3.13
CA GLU A 17 -7.33 -5.33 -1.85
C GLU A 17 -6.61 -6.68 -1.76
N ARG A 18 -5.97 -6.96 -0.63
CA ARG A 18 -5.24 -8.20 -0.37
C ARG A 18 -5.33 -8.59 1.10
N GLU A 19 -5.43 -9.88 1.37
CA GLU A 19 -5.37 -10.39 2.75
C GLU A 19 -3.94 -10.45 3.28
N SER A 20 -2.96 -10.68 2.40
CA SER A 20 -1.56 -10.79 2.78
C SER A 20 -0.88 -9.42 2.85
N THR A 21 -0.42 -9.06 4.05
CA THR A 21 0.37 -7.86 4.33
C THR A 21 1.67 -7.82 3.52
N PHE A 22 2.37 -8.95 3.40
CA PHE A 22 3.62 -9.03 2.65
C PHE A 22 3.43 -8.75 1.16
N ILE A 23 2.38 -9.32 0.55
CA ILE A 23 2.12 -9.15 -0.88
C ILE A 23 1.72 -7.70 -1.19
N ILE A 24 0.87 -7.10 -0.36
CA ILE A 24 0.45 -5.71 -0.59
C ILE A 24 1.62 -4.73 -0.41
N ILE A 25 2.49 -4.95 0.58
CA ILE A 25 3.69 -4.14 0.79
C ILE A 25 4.69 -4.30 -0.35
N ALA A 26 4.96 -5.54 -0.78
CA ALA A 26 5.89 -5.79 -1.88
C ALA A 26 5.45 -5.05 -3.15
N LYS A 27 4.16 -5.14 -3.50
CA LYS A 27 3.60 -4.41 -4.65
C LYS A 27 3.66 -2.90 -4.47
N ALA A 28 3.33 -2.41 -3.28
CA ALA A 28 3.40 -0.98 -2.97
C ALA A 28 4.82 -0.41 -3.11
N LYS A 29 5.84 -1.15 -2.64
CA LYS A 29 7.25 -0.76 -2.76
C LYS A 29 7.68 -0.66 -4.24
N VAL A 30 7.27 -1.63 -5.08
CA VAL A 30 7.55 -1.59 -6.52
C VAL A 30 6.92 -0.34 -7.16
N TRP A 31 5.64 -0.10 -6.92
CA TRP A 31 4.95 1.04 -7.52
C TRP A 31 5.47 2.39 -7.02
N ALA A 32 5.79 2.51 -5.72
CA ALA A 32 6.45 3.69 -5.20
C ALA A 32 7.79 3.96 -5.91
N SER A 33 8.58 2.91 -6.18
CA SER A 33 9.84 3.05 -6.93
C SER A 33 9.67 3.44 -8.40
N GLU A 34 8.50 3.16 -8.98
CA GLU A 34 8.12 3.55 -10.34
C GLU A 34 7.51 4.97 -10.40
N GLY A 35 7.44 5.67 -9.26
CA GLY A 35 6.94 7.05 -9.16
C GLY A 35 5.44 7.16 -8.91
N TRP A 36 4.77 6.08 -8.50
CA TRP A 36 3.37 6.16 -8.05
C TRP A 36 3.28 6.72 -6.64
N GLN A 37 2.27 7.55 -6.38
CA GLN A 37 1.88 7.91 -5.02
C GLN A 37 1.05 6.77 -4.43
N VAL A 38 1.60 6.06 -3.44
CA VAL A 38 0.98 4.85 -2.90
C VAL A 38 0.67 5.00 -1.42
N VAL A 39 -0.52 4.56 -1.00
CA VAL A 39 -0.93 4.50 0.40
C VAL A 39 -1.57 3.14 0.67
N ILE A 40 -1.12 2.46 1.73
CA ILE A 40 -1.77 1.24 2.23
C ILE A 40 -2.66 1.62 3.41
N THR A 41 -3.88 1.10 3.46
CA THR A 41 -4.78 1.18 4.61
C THR A 41 -4.94 -0.22 5.22
N ASP A 42 -4.72 -0.35 6.52
CA ASP A 42 -4.96 -1.60 7.24
C ASP A 42 -6.45 -1.82 7.55
N LYS A 43 -6.72 -2.95 8.20
CA LYS A 43 -8.06 -3.36 8.65
C LYS A 43 -8.71 -2.39 9.64
N ASP A 44 -7.91 -1.62 10.37
CA ASP A 44 -8.36 -0.67 11.39
C ASP A 44 -8.55 0.74 10.79
N GLY A 45 -8.36 0.88 9.47
CA GLY A 45 -8.50 2.13 8.74
C GLY A 45 -7.25 3.02 8.82
N LYS A 46 -6.16 2.55 9.44
CA LYS A 46 -4.93 3.32 9.55
C LYS A 46 -4.18 3.28 8.23
N SER A 47 -3.71 4.44 7.79
CA SER A 47 -3.01 4.60 6.52
C SER A 47 -1.50 4.72 6.73
N TYR A 48 -0.75 4.13 5.79
CA TYR A 48 0.70 4.04 5.81
C TYR A 48 1.23 4.51 4.45
N PRO A 49 2.01 5.61 4.41
CA PRO A 49 2.78 5.98 3.23
C PRO A 49 4.02 5.06 3.08
N PRO A 50 4.76 5.15 1.94
CA PRO A 50 5.84 4.20 1.65
C PRO A 50 6.95 4.14 2.70
N GLU A 51 7.26 5.28 3.33
CA GLU A 51 8.25 5.37 4.42
C GLU A 51 7.84 4.64 5.70
N GLU A 52 6.56 4.28 5.84
CA GLU A 52 6.01 3.61 7.01
C GLU A 52 5.68 2.13 6.77
N PHE A 53 5.93 1.60 5.58
CA PHE A 53 5.59 0.20 5.27
C PHE A 53 6.30 -0.81 6.18
N ASP A 54 7.48 -0.50 6.70
CA ASP A 54 8.16 -1.41 7.62
C ASP A 54 7.45 -1.50 8.99
N LYS A 55 6.63 -0.50 9.36
CA LYS A 55 5.76 -0.57 10.55
C LYS A 55 4.67 -1.62 10.41
N LEU A 56 4.21 -1.89 9.19
CA LEU A 56 3.24 -2.94 8.89
C LEU A 56 3.83 -4.36 8.98
N LEU A 57 5.16 -4.49 8.87
CA LEU A 57 5.86 -5.77 9.00
C LEU A 57 6.21 -6.12 10.45
N ALA A 58 6.23 -5.11 11.33
CA ALA A 58 6.52 -5.27 12.75
C ALA A 58 5.28 -5.50 13.61
N ALA A 59 4.09 -5.57 13.00
CA ALA A 59 2.78 -5.69 13.65
C ALA A 59 2.26 -7.13 13.72
#